data_AF-A0A1Y3N918-F1
#
_entry.id   AF-A0A1Y3N918-F1
#
_cell.length_a   1.000
_cell.length_b   1.000
_cell.length_c   1.000
_cell.angle_alpha   90.00
_cell.angle_beta   90.00
_cell.angle_gamma   90.00
#
_symmetry.space_group_name_H-M   'P 1'
#
loop_
_entity.id
_entity.type
_entity.pdbx_description
1 polymer ?
#
loop_
_entity_poly.entity_id
_entity_poly.type
_entity_poly.pdbx_seq_one_letter_code
_entity_poly.pdbx_strand_id
1 'polypeptide(L)'
;PILLKFKILFSNDVLLKKYQKEIPKTWDDLIETAKDILKGENDENLIGYNGYFPHNDDGIGSFFEFIYSFRDSRESGLPELTSKNAINAMDKLKYLKNQISSNEIFQSDKDDNIMALNSGKIIFSNYWNIINVDGYSKSALPGGKKGISGSFIESLNIGICNHVSKEKIDAAIKFHMYSPLQSIYRDDSICSVLDCNLAHEIQPIQHPENIMEMYNNFLTKFPSIFSDFLYNETSTIPTDEVLHLWIVYTMGSLFYVTFEIESFGMITKNKCLISHITMIYENSKNFCICMNYHPLGNGIANFQVVFNLILYIMTCILIFLEWNIKESFHDIRALTVIMCIDGISQFLLSIIKFVPINNFVTYYVSMINIFRKIKNIKTEEEQNIIKDLLAYNNITTVKESDIKSSTYSTKGALNSYITTIPERNF
;
A
#
# COMPACT_ATOMS: atom_id res chain seq x y z
N PRO A 1 -0.29 -9.21 16.40
CA PRO A 1 -1.71 -8.81 16.28
C PRO A 1 -2.61 -9.61 17.20
N ILE A 2 -3.40 -8.89 18.02
CA ILE A 2 -4.30 -9.50 19.00
C ILE A 2 -5.69 -9.65 18.40
N LEU A 3 -6.10 -8.69 17.56
CA LEU A 3 -7.42 -8.65 16.95
C LEU A 3 -7.29 -8.52 15.45
N LEU A 4 -8.21 -9.15 14.73
CA LEU A 4 -8.25 -9.19 13.29
C LEU A 4 -9.61 -8.72 12.80
N LYS A 5 -9.58 -7.66 12.00
CA LYS A 5 -10.70 -7.13 11.26
C LYS A 5 -10.51 -7.52 9.81
N PHE A 6 -11.56 -8.00 9.17
CA PHE A 6 -11.46 -8.51 7.81
C PHE A 6 -12.74 -8.28 7.03
N LYS A 7 -12.61 -8.15 5.72
CA LYS A 7 -13.74 -7.95 4.80
C LYS A 7 -14.42 -9.28 4.46
N ILE A 8 -15.74 -9.25 4.40
CA ILE A 8 -16.61 -10.40 4.20
C ILE A 8 -17.77 -10.04 3.28
N LEU A 9 -18.44 -11.07 2.76
CA LEU A 9 -19.69 -10.90 2.05
C LEU A 9 -20.86 -10.89 3.04
N PHE A 10 -21.62 -9.81 3.04
CA PHE A 10 -22.96 -9.76 3.59
C PHE A 10 -23.96 -10.15 2.51
N SER A 11 -24.83 -11.11 2.80
CA SER A 11 -25.85 -11.62 1.87
C SER A 11 -27.25 -11.48 2.47
N ASN A 12 -28.18 -10.86 1.75
CA ASN A 12 -29.54 -10.60 2.23
C ASN A 12 -30.34 -11.91 2.32
N ASP A 13 -30.53 -12.43 3.53
CA ASP A 13 -31.18 -13.71 3.78
C ASP A 13 -32.64 -13.71 3.36
N VAL A 14 -33.32 -12.57 3.51
CA VAL A 14 -34.75 -12.43 3.19
C VAL A 14 -34.93 -12.62 1.68
N LEU A 15 -34.12 -11.96 0.87
CA LEU A 15 -34.16 -12.07 -0.57
C LEU A 15 -33.66 -13.44 -1.05
N LEU A 16 -32.54 -13.95 -0.52
CA LEU A 16 -32.04 -15.27 -0.89
C LEU A 16 -33.07 -16.38 -0.61
N LYS A 17 -33.73 -16.36 0.55
CA LYS A 17 -34.79 -17.32 0.88
C LYS A 17 -36.01 -17.18 -0.02
N LYS A 18 -36.44 -15.94 -0.32
CA LYS A 18 -37.57 -15.66 -1.22
C LYS A 18 -37.35 -16.26 -2.62
N TYR A 19 -36.13 -16.19 -3.13
CA TYR A 19 -35.76 -16.70 -4.46
C TYR A 19 -35.15 -18.10 -4.45
N GLN A 20 -35.08 -18.76 -3.29
CA GLN A 20 -34.47 -20.10 -3.12
C GLN A 20 -33.03 -20.16 -3.66
N LYS A 21 -32.24 -19.12 -3.35
CA LYS A 21 -30.85 -18.99 -3.78
C LYS A 21 -29.90 -19.29 -2.62
N GLU A 22 -28.79 -19.94 -2.92
CA GLU A 22 -27.70 -20.14 -1.96
C GLU A 22 -26.78 -18.91 -1.90
N ILE A 23 -25.97 -18.82 -0.84
CA ILE A 23 -24.89 -17.83 -0.76
C ILE A 23 -23.84 -18.13 -1.84
N PRO A 24 -23.49 -17.15 -2.70
CA PRO A 24 -22.63 -17.40 -3.86
C PRO A 24 -21.20 -17.74 -3.45
N LYS A 25 -20.58 -18.66 -4.18
CA LYS A 25 -19.19 -19.09 -3.95
C LYS A 25 -18.23 -18.62 -5.04
N THR A 26 -18.77 -18.18 -6.17
CA THR A 26 -18.02 -17.54 -7.26
C THR A 26 -18.61 -16.19 -7.62
N TRP A 27 -17.79 -15.32 -8.23
CA TRP A 27 -18.28 -14.03 -8.73
C TRP A 27 -19.38 -14.20 -9.78
N ASP A 28 -19.35 -15.27 -10.58
CA ASP A 28 -20.39 -15.57 -11.55
C ASP A 28 -21.72 -15.95 -10.86
N ASP A 29 -21.67 -16.80 -9.83
CA ASP A 29 -22.86 -17.13 -9.01
C ASP A 29 -23.48 -15.89 -8.38
N LEU A 30 -22.64 -14.98 -7.87
CA LEU A 30 -23.08 -13.72 -7.25
C LEU A 30 -23.80 -12.85 -8.27
N ILE A 31 -23.21 -12.68 -9.47
CA ILE A 31 -23.79 -11.86 -10.54
C ILE A 31 -25.11 -12.44 -11.02
N GLU A 32 -25.18 -13.75 -11.28
CA GLU A 32 -26.41 -14.41 -11.72
C GLU A 32 -27.52 -14.29 -10.67
N THR A 33 -27.18 -14.57 -9.41
CA THR A 33 -28.12 -14.48 -8.29
C THR A 33 -28.65 -13.07 -8.10
N ALA A 34 -27.78 -12.06 -8.13
CA ALA A 34 -28.18 -10.67 -8.01
C ALA A 34 -29.08 -10.24 -9.18
N LYS A 35 -28.74 -10.61 -10.42
CA LYS A 35 -29.57 -10.32 -11.60
C LYS A 35 -30.98 -10.90 -11.50
N ASP A 36 -31.09 -12.15 -11.09
CA ASP A 36 -32.38 -12.82 -10.93
C ASP A 36 -33.27 -12.12 -9.91
N ILE A 37 -32.69 -11.75 -8.76
CA ILE A 37 -33.40 -11.05 -7.68
C ILE A 37 -33.79 -9.63 -8.12
N LEU A 38 -32.86 -8.86 -8.71
CA LEU A 38 -33.14 -7.50 -9.19
C LEU A 38 -34.29 -7.50 -10.20
N LYS A 39 -34.28 -8.44 -11.15
CA LYS A 39 -35.34 -8.60 -12.15
C LYS A 39 -36.68 -8.98 -11.52
N GLY A 40 -36.67 -9.81 -10.48
CA GLY A 40 -37.88 -10.26 -9.79
C GLY A 40 -38.49 -9.20 -8.86
N GLU A 41 -37.67 -8.41 -8.16
CA GLU A 41 -38.16 -7.36 -7.26
C GLU A 41 -38.67 -6.13 -8.04
N ASN A 42 -38.07 -5.82 -9.20
CA ASN A 42 -38.42 -4.67 -10.03
C ASN A 42 -38.47 -3.35 -9.21
N ASP A 43 -37.52 -3.19 -8.30
CA ASP A 43 -37.33 -2.00 -7.45
C ASP A 43 -36.06 -1.28 -7.89
N GLU A 44 -36.21 -0.05 -8.39
CA GLU A 44 -35.10 0.77 -8.87
C GLU A 44 -34.12 1.18 -7.76
N ASN A 45 -34.53 1.09 -6.48
CA ASN A 45 -33.68 1.41 -5.34
C ASN A 45 -32.96 0.17 -4.77
N LEU A 46 -33.20 -1.02 -5.32
CA LEU A 46 -32.54 -2.24 -4.87
C LEU A 46 -31.14 -2.32 -5.49
N ILE A 47 -30.14 -2.40 -4.62
CA ILE A 47 -28.74 -2.48 -5.02
C ILE A 47 -28.33 -3.95 -5.12
N GLY A 48 -27.78 -4.36 -6.26
CA GLY A 48 -27.33 -5.74 -6.46
C GLY A 48 -26.06 -6.08 -5.68
N TYR A 49 -25.03 -5.24 -5.80
CA TYR A 49 -23.79 -5.41 -5.06
C TYR A 49 -23.08 -4.09 -4.79
N ASN A 50 -22.53 -3.94 -3.58
CA ASN A 50 -21.56 -2.90 -3.27
C ASN A 50 -20.21 -3.53 -2.94
N GLY A 51 -19.18 -3.18 -3.71
CA GLY A 51 -17.81 -3.68 -3.53
C GLY A 51 -16.94 -2.88 -2.57
N TYR A 52 -17.42 -1.73 -2.07
CA TYR A 52 -16.72 -0.80 -1.21
C TYR A 52 -15.40 -0.31 -1.81
N PHE A 53 -15.49 0.49 -2.88
CA PHE A 53 -14.34 1.08 -3.59
C PHE A 53 -14.33 2.63 -3.48
N PRO A 54 -14.30 3.20 -2.27
CA PRO A 54 -14.24 4.64 -2.09
C PRO A 54 -12.94 5.22 -2.67
N HIS A 55 -12.95 6.51 -2.99
CA HIS A 55 -11.78 7.24 -3.49
C HIS A 55 -10.78 7.58 -2.37
N ASN A 56 -10.38 6.59 -1.58
CA ASN A 56 -9.39 6.69 -0.51
C ASN A 56 -8.68 5.32 -0.32
N ASP A 57 -7.85 5.22 0.72
CA ASP A 57 -7.03 4.05 0.99
C ASP A 57 -7.85 2.75 1.21
N ASP A 58 -9.11 2.84 1.65
CA ASP A 58 -9.97 1.66 1.85
C ASP A 58 -10.29 0.95 0.54
N GLY A 59 -10.35 1.69 -0.57
CA GLY A 59 -10.60 1.16 -1.91
C GLY A 59 -9.46 0.29 -2.43
N ILE A 60 -8.23 0.55 -1.98
CA ILE A 60 -7.04 -0.24 -2.33
C ILE A 60 -7.13 -1.64 -1.75
N GLY A 61 -7.63 -1.74 -0.52
CA GLY A 61 -7.87 -3.04 0.10
C GLY A 61 -8.85 -3.88 -0.71
N SER A 62 -9.97 -3.30 -1.13
CA SER A 62 -10.97 -3.97 -1.99
C SER A 62 -10.41 -4.38 -3.34
N PHE A 63 -9.53 -3.56 -3.93
CA PHE A 63 -8.89 -3.86 -5.21
C PHE A 63 -8.01 -5.10 -5.12
N PHE A 64 -7.06 -5.11 -4.18
CA PHE A 64 -6.14 -6.24 -4.04
C PHE A 64 -6.87 -7.49 -3.59
N GLU A 65 -7.89 -7.37 -2.74
CA GLU A 65 -8.79 -8.45 -2.38
C GLU A 65 -9.46 -9.08 -3.60
N PHE A 66 -10.01 -8.26 -4.50
CA PHE A 66 -10.67 -8.75 -5.70
C PHE A 66 -9.68 -9.46 -6.63
N ILE A 67 -8.51 -8.87 -6.90
CA ILE A 67 -7.46 -9.51 -7.72
C ILE A 67 -6.98 -10.82 -7.09
N TYR A 68 -6.74 -10.83 -5.78
CA TYR A 68 -6.29 -12.00 -5.04
C TYR A 68 -7.27 -13.18 -5.15
N SER A 69 -8.56 -12.89 -5.33
CA SER A 69 -9.60 -13.91 -5.52
C SER A 69 -9.55 -14.64 -6.88
N PHE A 70 -8.70 -14.21 -7.82
CA PHE A 70 -8.50 -14.81 -9.15
C PHE A 70 -7.25 -15.68 -9.28
N ARG A 71 -6.54 -15.92 -8.18
CA ARG A 71 -5.34 -16.75 -8.18
C ARG A 71 -5.61 -18.24 -8.45
N ASP A 72 -4.55 -18.96 -8.79
CA ASP A 72 -4.65 -20.35 -9.25
C ASP A 72 -4.97 -21.35 -8.14
N SER A 73 -4.51 -21.14 -6.91
CA SER A 73 -4.78 -22.01 -5.76
C SER A 73 -4.80 -21.22 -4.45
N ARG A 74 -5.25 -21.84 -3.35
CA ARG A 74 -5.31 -21.18 -2.04
C ARG A 74 -3.93 -20.70 -1.59
N GLU A 75 -2.89 -21.46 -1.93
CA GLU A 75 -1.47 -21.27 -1.62
C GLU A 75 -0.77 -20.30 -2.57
N SER A 76 -1.41 -19.96 -3.69
CA SER A 76 -0.85 -19.01 -4.65
C SER A 76 -0.77 -17.61 -4.03
N GLY A 77 0.26 -16.84 -4.39
CA GLY A 77 0.38 -15.45 -4.01
C GLY A 77 -0.62 -14.54 -4.74
N LEU A 78 -0.52 -13.24 -4.49
CA LEU A 78 -1.23 -12.23 -5.28
C LEU A 78 -0.81 -12.35 -6.75
N PRO A 79 -1.77 -12.47 -7.69
CA PRO A 79 -1.45 -12.43 -9.11
C PRO A 79 -0.68 -11.17 -9.48
N GLU A 80 0.36 -11.30 -10.31
CA GLU A 80 1.03 -10.14 -10.90
C GLU A 80 0.00 -9.29 -11.65
N LEU A 81 0.04 -7.96 -11.53
CA LEU A 81 -0.98 -7.07 -12.09
C LEU A 81 -1.07 -7.13 -13.63
N THR A 82 -0.01 -7.57 -14.29
CA THR A 82 0.08 -7.80 -15.74
C THR A 82 -0.31 -9.22 -16.15
N SER A 83 -0.56 -10.12 -15.20
CA SER A 83 -0.90 -11.52 -15.48
C SER A 83 -2.32 -11.65 -16.05
N LYS A 84 -2.56 -12.75 -16.76
CA LYS A 84 -3.90 -13.10 -17.26
C LYS A 84 -4.94 -13.19 -16.13
N ASN A 85 -4.54 -13.65 -14.95
CA ASN A 85 -5.44 -13.76 -13.79
C ASN A 85 -5.86 -12.37 -13.29
N ALA A 86 -4.93 -11.42 -13.21
CA ALA A 86 -5.26 -10.04 -12.87
C ALA A 86 -6.14 -9.38 -13.93
N ILE A 87 -5.82 -9.54 -15.22
CA ILE A 87 -6.64 -9.00 -16.33
C ILE A 87 -8.07 -9.56 -16.26
N ASN A 88 -8.22 -10.88 -16.09
CA ASN A 88 -9.54 -11.51 -15.93
C ASN A 88 -10.29 -10.97 -14.70
N ALA A 89 -9.60 -10.71 -13.59
CA ALA A 89 -10.19 -10.11 -12.40
C ALA A 89 -10.72 -8.71 -12.72
N MET A 90 -9.91 -7.89 -13.38
CA MET A 90 -10.28 -6.51 -13.71
C MET A 90 -11.45 -6.43 -14.70
N ASP A 91 -11.46 -7.29 -15.71
CA ASP A 91 -12.59 -7.42 -16.65
C ASP A 91 -13.86 -7.88 -15.93
N LYS A 92 -13.73 -8.85 -15.01
CA LYS A 92 -14.88 -9.32 -14.21
C LYS A 92 -15.38 -8.22 -13.28
N LEU A 93 -14.51 -7.43 -12.67
CA LEU A 93 -14.90 -6.33 -11.79
C LEU A 93 -15.71 -5.28 -12.55
N LYS A 94 -15.25 -4.88 -13.74
CA LYS A 94 -15.99 -4.00 -14.66
C LYS A 94 -17.34 -4.57 -15.03
N TYR A 95 -17.37 -5.84 -15.44
CA TYR A 95 -18.61 -6.53 -15.78
C TYR A 95 -19.58 -6.56 -14.60
N LEU A 96 -19.10 -6.94 -13.41
CA LEU A 96 -19.89 -6.98 -12.18
C LEU A 96 -20.52 -5.59 -11.89
N LYS A 97 -19.69 -4.53 -11.88
CA LYS A 97 -20.15 -3.16 -11.65
C LYS A 97 -21.25 -2.78 -12.63
N ASN A 98 -21.05 -3.02 -13.92
CA ASN A 98 -21.98 -2.62 -14.97
C ASN A 98 -23.27 -3.44 -15.00
N GLN A 99 -23.33 -4.58 -14.32
CA GLN A 99 -24.47 -5.50 -14.39
C GLN A 99 -25.36 -5.47 -13.15
N ILE A 100 -24.79 -5.23 -11.98
CA ILE A 100 -25.50 -5.36 -10.70
C ILE A 100 -25.18 -4.23 -9.71
N SER A 101 -24.53 -3.16 -10.17
CA SER A 101 -24.18 -1.99 -9.36
C SER A 101 -24.25 -0.72 -10.21
N SER A 102 -23.82 0.41 -9.63
CA SER A 102 -23.55 1.67 -10.33
C SER A 102 -22.19 2.26 -9.92
N ASN A 103 -21.80 3.36 -10.55
CA ASN A 103 -20.59 4.10 -10.19
C ASN A 103 -20.70 4.67 -8.78
N GLU A 104 -21.84 5.28 -8.48
CA GLU A 104 -22.15 5.91 -7.19
C GLU A 104 -22.09 4.88 -6.07
N ILE A 105 -22.66 3.70 -6.28
CA ILE A 105 -22.63 2.62 -5.29
C ILE A 105 -21.21 2.10 -5.06
N PHE A 106 -20.38 1.95 -6.10
CA PHE A 106 -19.01 1.48 -5.91
C PHE A 106 -18.13 2.51 -5.20
N GLN A 107 -18.34 3.80 -5.49
CA GLN A 107 -17.61 4.91 -4.87
C GLN A 107 -18.13 5.28 -3.48
N SER A 108 -19.26 4.70 -3.06
CA SER A 108 -19.93 5.04 -1.82
C SER A 108 -19.00 4.86 -0.63
N ASP A 109 -19.11 5.76 0.33
CA ASP A 109 -18.27 5.72 1.52
C ASP A 109 -18.76 4.68 2.54
N LYS A 110 -18.16 4.76 3.72
CA LYS A 110 -18.43 3.88 4.85
C LYS A 110 -19.89 3.96 5.30
N ASP A 111 -20.44 5.17 5.38
CA ASP A 111 -21.74 5.44 5.99
C ASP A 111 -22.85 5.03 5.02
N ASP A 112 -22.69 5.32 3.72
CA ASP A 112 -23.61 4.88 2.67
C ASP A 112 -23.74 3.35 2.63
N ASN A 113 -22.63 2.62 2.73
CA ASN A 113 -22.66 1.16 2.70
C ASN A 113 -23.37 0.58 3.93
N ILE A 114 -23.14 1.14 5.13
CA ILE A 114 -23.85 0.76 6.35
C ILE A 114 -25.35 1.09 6.23
N MET A 115 -25.71 2.25 5.69
CA MET A 115 -27.11 2.64 5.48
C MET A 115 -27.81 1.70 4.51
N ALA A 116 -27.16 1.32 3.41
CA ALA A 116 -27.69 0.35 2.46
C ALA A 116 -27.97 -1.00 3.13
N LEU A 117 -27.03 -1.51 3.93
CA LEU A 117 -27.20 -2.74 4.72
C LEU A 117 -28.38 -2.63 5.70
N ASN A 118 -28.45 -1.57 6.51
CA ASN A 118 -29.52 -1.39 7.50
C ASN A 118 -30.90 -1.18 6.86
N SER A 119 -30.97 -0.63 5.65
CA SER A 119 -32.22 -0.45 4.92
C SER A 119 -32.80 -1.76 4.37
N GLY A 120 -31.98 -2.83 4.28
CA GLY A 120 -32.36 -4.07 3.62
C GLY A 120 -32.45 -3.95 2.08
N LYS A 121 -32.03 -2.82 1.50
CA LYS A 121 -32.10 -2.52 0.05
C LYS A 121 -30.82 -2.87 -0.71
N ILE A 122 -29.99 -3.75 -0.15
CA ILE A 122 -28.82 -4.29 -0.84
C ILE A 122 -28.84 -5.82 -0.79
N ILE A 123 -28.61 -6.48 -1.92
CA ILE A 123 -28.60 -7.95 -2.00
C ILE A 123 -27.29 -8.49 -1.43
N PHE A 124 -26.17 -7.92 -1.89
CA PHE A 124 -24.83 -8.32 -1.48
C PHE A 124 -23.97 -7.10 -1.15
N SER A 125 -23.17 -7.17 -0.08
CA SER A 125 -22.20 -6.11 0.23
C SER A 125 -20.87 -6.68 0.69
N ASN A 126 -19.78 -6.13 0.17
CA ASN A 126 -18.45 -6.31 0.73
C ASN A 126 -18.22 -5.31 1.86
N TYR A 127 -18.07 -5.80 3.09
CA TYR A 127 -17.82 -4.93 4.22
C TYR A 127 -17.12 -5.62 5.39
N TRP A 128 -16.71 -4.83 6.38
CA TRP A 128 -15.97 -5.31 7.54
C TRP A 128 -16.82 -6.21 8.47
N ASN A 129 -16.24 -7.30 8.95
CA ASN A 129 -16.88 -8.31 9.81
C ASN A 129 -17.38 -7.82 11.19
N ILE A 130 -17.04 -6.59 11.57
CA ILE A 130 -17.28 -6.00 12.89
C ILE A 130 -18.72 -5.54 13.15
N ILE A 131 -19.56 -5.47 12.11
CA ILE A 131 -20.97 -5.08 12.26
C ILE A 131 -21.87 -6.31 12.22
N ASN A 132 -22.95 -6.29 12.99
CA ASN A 132 -24.06 -7.26 12.87
C ASN A 132 -25.25 -6.51 12.28
N VAL A 133 -25.83 -7.07 11.22
CA VAL A 133 -26.98 -6.49 10.52
C VAL A 133 -28.04 -7.59 10.44
N ASP A 134 -29.22 -7.32 10.99
CA ASP A 134 -30.31 -8.29 10.99
C ASP A 134 -30.78 -8.58 9.57
N GLY A 135 -31.08 -9.84 9.29
CA GLY A 135 -31.50 -10.28 7.95
C GLY A 135 -30.37 -10.47 6.94
N TYR A 136 -29.10 -10.39 7.39
CA TYR A 136 -27.94 -10.69 6.56
C TYR A 136 -27.09 -11.82 7.13
N SER A 137 -26.76 -12.79 6.28
CA SER A 137 -25.72 -13.78 6.55
C SER A 137 -24.34 -13.26 6.18
N LYS A 138 -23.33 -13.78 6.88
CA LYS A 138 -21.91 -13.48 6.68
C LYS A 138 -21.21 -14.69 6.06
N SER A 139 -20.41 -14.48 5.02
CA SER A 139 -19.57 -15.53 4.44
C SER A 139 -18.24 -14.97 3.93
N ALA A 140 -17.30 -15.86 3.59
CA ALA A 140 -16.15 -15.45 2.81
C ALA A 140 -16.60 -14.84 1.46
N LEU A 141 -15.81 -13.90 0.93
CA LEU A 141 -16.08 -13.32 -0.38
C LEU A 141 -15.94 -14.40 -1.48
N PRO A 142 -16.69 -14.30 -2.58
CA PRO A 142 -16.53 -15.21 -3.71
C PRO A 142 -15.14 -15.07 -4.35
N GLY A 143 -14.76 -16.06 -5.15
CA GLY A 143 -13.59 -15.97 -6.01
C GLY A 143 -13.89 -16.19 -7.48
N GLY A 144 -12.86 -16.11 -8.31
CA GLY A 144 -12.95 -16.47 -9.73
C GLY A 144 -13.32 -17.95 -9.94
N LYS A 145 -13.11 -18.79 -8.92
CA LYS A 145 -13.53 -20.20 -8.88
C LYS A 145 -13.83 -20.66 -7.47
N LYS A 146 -14.67 -21.68 -7.35
CA LYS A 146 -15.12 -22.24 -6.07
C LYS A 146 -13.92 -22.67 -5.21
N GLY A 147 -13.94 -22.29 -3.93
CA GLY A 147 -12.88 -22.60 -2.96
C GLY A 147 -11.72 -21.60 -2.94
N ILE A 148 -11.69 -20.65 -3.88
CA ILE A 148 -10.78 -19.51 -3.85
C ILE A 148 -11.56 -18.28 -3.40
N SER A 149 -10.95 -17.47 -2.54
CA SER A 149 -11.53 -16.25 -1.97
C SER A 149 -10.41 -15.24 -1.70
N GLY A 150 -10.73 -13.98 -1.51
CA GLY A 150 -9.81 -12.99 -0.94
C GLY A 150 -10.51 -12.23 0.16
N SER A 151 -9.76 -11.92 1.23
CA SER A 151 -10.27 -11.08 2.32
C SER A 151 -9.18 -10.12 2.77
N PHE A 152 -9.39 -8.83 2.59
CA PHE A 152 -8.47 -7.82 3.06
C PHE A 152 -8.50 -7.78 4.59
N ILE A 153 -7.31 -7.87 5.22
CA ILE A 153 -7.20 -7.90 6.67
C ILE A 153 -6.50 -6.68 7.24
N GLU A 154 -7.08 -6.15 8.30
CA GLU A 154 -6.50 -5.16 9.18
C GLU A 154 -6.25 -5.81 10.53
N SER A 155 -5.02 -5.65 11.02
CA SER A 155 -4.63 -6.22 12.29
C SER A 155 -4.50 -5.11 13.32
N LEU A 156 -5.24 -5.23 14.43
CA LEU A 156 -5.11 -4.32 15.55
C LEU A 156 -4.16 -4.94 16.57
N ASN A 157 -3.02 -4.28 16.77
CA ASN A 157 -2.11 -4.56 17.85
C ASN A 157 -2.55 -3.74 19.07
N ILE A 158 -3.09 -4.39 20.10
CA ILE A 158 -3.31 -3.71 21.39
C ILE A 158 -1.98 -3.70 22.14
N GLY A 159 -1.36 -2.52 22.22
CA GLY A 159 -0.27 -2.27 23.17
C GLY A 159 -0.85 -2.02 24.55
N ILE A 160 -0.64 -2.94 25.49
CA ILE A 160 -1.02 -2.70 26.90
C ILE A 160 0.09 -1.85 27.51
N CYS A 161 -0.26 -0.63 27.98
CA CYS A 161 0.67 0.18 28.74
C CYS A 161 1.04 -0.57 30.03
N ASN A 162 2.33 -0.66 30.34
CA ASN A 162 2.85 -1.40 31.52
C ASN A 162 2.32 -0.91 32.88
N HIS A 163 1.55 0.18 32.91
CA HIS A 163 1.05 0.82 34.13
C HIS A 163 -0.46 0.60 34.38
N VAL A 164 -1.12 -0.29 33.63
CA VAL A 164 -2.55 -0.58 33.80
C VAL A 164 -2.74 -1.70 34.84
N SER A 165 -3.73 -1.55 35.74
CA SER A 165 -4.04 -2.56 36.76
C SER A 165 -4.56 -3.86 36.15
N LYS A 166 -4.30 -5.00 36.81
CA LYS A 166 -4.64 -6.34 36.32
C LYS A 166 -6.14 -6.52 36.00
N GLU A 167 -7.04 -5.96 36.81
CA GLU A 167 -8.48 -5.98 36.53
C GLU A 167 -8.87 -5.26 35.23
N LYS A 168 -8.18 -4.18 34.86
CA LYS A 168 -8.43 -3.46 33.60
C LYS A 168 -7.85 -4.21 32.39
N ILE A 169 -6.78 -4.99 32.60
CA ILE A 169 -6.24 -5.90 31.60
C ILE A 169 -7.24 -7.03 31.32
N ASP A 170 -7.78 -7.64 32.37
CA ASP A 170 -8.74 -8.75 32.26
C ASP A 170 -10.07 -8.30 31.60
N ALA A 171 -10.52 -7.08 31.88
CA ALA A 171 -11.68 -6.49 31.21
C ALA A 171 -11.44 -6.24 29.71
N ALA A 172 -10.21 -5.87 29.32
CA ALA A 172 -9.83 -5.59 27.94
C ALA A 172 -9.73 -6.86 27.07
N ILE A 173 -9.69 -8.06 27.67
CA ILE A 173 -9.61 -9.34 26.94
C ILE A 173 -11.01 -9.81 26.49
N LYS A 174 -12.09 -9.23 27.03
CA LYS A 174 -13.48 -9.68 26.82
C LYS A 174 -14.15 -9.10 25.56
N PHE A 175 -13.46 -9.10 24.42
CA PHE A 175 -14.02 -8.63 23.15
C PHE A 175 -14.37 -9.80 22.20
N HIS A 176 -15.54 -9.71 21.56
CA HIS A 176 -16.04 -10.63 20.53
C HIS A 176 -15.31 -10.40 19.20
N MET A 177 -14.01 -10.65 19.16
CA MET A 177 -13.16 -10.34 18.01
C MET A 177 -12.34 -11.55 17.60
N TYR A 178 -12.05 -11.61 16.30
CA TYR A 178 -11.26 -12.68 15.72
C TYR A 178 -9.77 -12.47 16.00
N SER A 179 -9.06 -13.58 16.19
CA SER A 179 -7.60 -13.64 16.31
C SER A 179 -6.94 -14.14 15.02
N PRO A 180 -5.71 -13.69 14.69
CA PRO A 180 -4.90 -14.33 13.66
C PRO A 180 -4.48 -15.78 14.01
N LEU A 181 -4.55 -16.18 15.28
CA LEU A 181 -4.09 -17.49 15.72
C LEU A 181 -5.12 -18.58 15.37
N GLN A 182 -4.97 -19.20 14.20
CA GLN A 182 -5.91 -20.19 13.67
C GLN A 182 -6.17 -21.39 14.59
N SER A 183 -5.24 -21.75 15.47
CA SER A 183 -5.39 -22.90 16.38
C SER A 183 -6.50 -22.72 17.42
N ILE A 184 -6.87 -21.48 17.76
CA ILE A 184 -7.89 -21.24 18.80
C ILE A 184 -9.32 -21.53 18.32
N TYR A 185 -9.55 -21.53 17.00
CA TYR A 185 -10.86 -21.84 16.41
C TYR A 185 -11.17 -23.34 16.40
N ARG A 186 -10.32 -24.16 17.02
CA ARG A 186 -10.60 -25.57 17.30
C ARG A 186 -11.27 -25.77 18.67
N ASP A 187 -11.37 -24.72 19.47
CA ASP A 187 -11.96 -24.76 20.79
C ASP A 187 -13.46 -24.44 20.73
N ASP A 188 -14.30 -25.40 21.11
CA ASP A 188 -15.76 -25.27 21.10
C ASP A 188 -16.26 -24.07 21.94
N SER A 189 -15.53 -23.70 23.00
CA SER A 189 -15.89 -22.55 23.83
C SER A 189 -15.74 -21.23 23.07
N ILE A 190 -14.73 -21.12 22.21
CA ILE A 190 -14.53 -19.97 21.31
C ILE A 190 -15.61 -19.98 20.22
N CYS A 191 -15.88 -21.14 19.63
CA CYS A 191 -16.85 -21.29 18.55
C CYS A 191 -18.32 -21.17 19.01
N SER A 192 -18.57 -21.19 20.33
CA SER A 192 -19.87 -20.83 20.89
C SER A 192 -20.16 -19.33 20.85
N VAL A 193 -19.12 -18.50 20.69
CA VAL A 193 -19.18 -17.04 20.72
C VAL A 193 -18.87 -16.43 19.35
N LEU A 194 -18.00 -17.07 18.56
CA LEU A 194 -17.56 -16.62 17.24
C LEU A 194 -17.89 -17.66 16.17
N ASP A 195 -18.09 -17.18 14.93
CA ASP A 195 -18.25 -18.06 13.78
C ASP A 195 -16.88 -18.60 13.33
N CYS A 196 -16.49 -19.73 13.90
CA CYS A 196 -15.24 -20.41 13.57
C CYS A 196 -15.21 -20.95 12.12
N ASN A 197 -16.38 -21.27 11.53
CA ASN A 197 -16.43 -21.72 10.15
C ASN A 197 -16.01 -20.58 9.22
N LEU A 198 -16.57 -19.39 9.45
CA LEU A 198 -16.14 -18.17 8.77
C LEU A 198 -14.62 -17.94 8.96
N ALA A 199 -14.10 -18.04 10.18
CA ALA A 199 -12.67 -17.86 10.45
C ALA A 199 -11.76 -18.81 9.66
N HIS A 200 -12.21 -20.04 9.37
CA HIS A 200 -11.47 -21.04 8.59
C HIS A 200 -11.60 -20.87 7.07
N GLU A 201 -12.73 -20.33 6.61
CA GLU A 201 -12.99 -20.06 5.19
C GLU A 201 -12.24 -18.84 4.68
N ILE A 202 -11.97 -17.86 5.56
CA ILE A 202 -11.29 -16.62 5.20
C ILE A 202 -9.87 -16.88 4.67
N GLN A 203 -9.57 -16.21 3.55
CA GLN A 203 -8.29 -16.30 2.84
C GLN A 203 -7.65 -14.92 2.86
N PRO A 204 -6.87 -14.61 3.91
CA PRO A 204 -6.44 -13.25 4.18
C PRO A 204 -5.37 -12.78 3.20
N ILE A 205 -5.51 -11.55 2.70
CA ILE A 205 -4.43 -10.80 2.08
C ILE A 205 -3.96 -9.73 3.08
N GLN A 206 -2.70 -9.85 3.49
CA GLN A 206 -2.08 -8.83 4.33
C GLN A 206 -1.84 -7.57 3.53
N HIS A 207 -1.91 -6.44 4.23
CA HIS A 207 -1.43 -5.18 3.72
C HIS A 207 -0.02 -5.35 3.14
N PRO A 208 0.27 -4.87 1.91
CA PRO A 208 1.62 -4.92 1.37
C PRO A 208 2.59 -4.01 2.16
N GLU A 209 3.10 -4.48 3.30
CA GLU A 209 3.92 -3.66 4.21
C GLU A 209 5.29 -3.26 3.63
N ASN A 210 5.82 -4.03 2.67
CA ASN A 210 7.10 -3.71 2.00
C ASN A 210 6.98 -2.58 0.97
N ILE A 211 5.80 -1.98 0.80
CA ILE A 211 5.54 -0.96 -0.20
C ILE A 211 5.65 0.46 0.39
N MET A 212 5.93 0.67 1.68
CA MET A 212 5.69 1.94 2.41
C MET A 212 6.14 3.27 1.74
N GLU A 213 7.24 3.31 0.97
CA GLU A 213 7.66 4.52 0.24
C GLU A 213 6.99 4.63 -1.14
N MET A 214 6.86 3.51 -1.85
CA MET A 214 5.99 3.38 -3.02
C MET A 214 4.52 3.61 -2.63
N TYR A 215 4.14 3.36 -1.38
CA TYR A 215 2.80 3.42 -0.83
C TYR A 215 2.31 4.86 -0.76
N ASN A 216 3.12 5.85 -0.38
CA ASN A 216 2.65 7.24 -0.40
C ASN A 216 2.38 7.76 -1.82
N ASN A 217 3.24 7.41 -2.79
CA ASN A 217 3.03 7.77 -4.21
C ASN A 217 1.95 6.93 -4.88
N PHE A 218 1.81 5.66 -4.47
CA PHE A 218 0.77 4.75 -4.94
C PHE A 218 -0.58 5.14 -4.33
N LEU A 219 -0.70 5.39 -3.02
CA LEU A 219 -1.92 5.90 -2.38
C LEU A 219 -2.41 7.20 -3.00
N THR A 220 -1.51 8.09 -3.43
CA THR A 220 -1.89 9.36 -4.05
C THR A 220 -2.34 9.20 -5.50
N LYS A 221 -1.70 8.33 -6.29
CA LYS A 221 -2.03 8.13 -7.72
C LYS A 221 -3.02 7.00 -8.00
N PHE A 222 -2.95 5.92 -7.23
CA PHE A 222 -3.72 4.70 -7.43
C PHE A 222 -5.22 4.93 -7.38
N PRO A 223 -5.80 5.71 -6.44
CA PRO A 223 -7.22 6.03 -6.50
C PRO A 223 -7.61 6.70 -7.82
N SER A 224 -6.77 7.58 -8.37
CA SER A 224 -6.99 8.19 -9.69
C SER A 224 -6.90 7.15 -10.81
N ILE A 225 -5.84 6.34 -10.86
CA ILE A 225 -5.62 5.30 -11.88
C ILE A 225 -6.74 4.26 -11.85
N PHE A 226 -7.13 3.84 -10.66
CA PHE A 226 -8.18 2.84 -10.45
C PHE A 226 -9.56 3.43 -10.75
N SER A 227 -9.80 4.69 -10.41
CA SER A 227 -10.99 5.44 -10.80
C SER A 227 -11.07 5.56 -12.32
N ASP A 228 -9.97 5.94 -12.99
CA ASP A 228 -9.89 6.00 -14.45
C ASP A 228 -10.15 4.63 -15.07
N PHE A 229 -9.55 3.56 -14.54
CA PHE A 229 -9.82 2.22 -15.04
C PHE A 229 -11.30 1.84 -14.87
N LEU A 230 -11.89 2.00 -13.68
CA LEU A 230 -13.25 1.55 -13.41
C LEU A 230 -14.33 2.40 -14.07
N TYR A 231 -14.09 3.70 -14.21
CA TYR A 231 -15.12 4.68 -14.57
C TYR A 231 -14.89 5.32 -15.94
N ASN A 232 -13.66 5.39 -16.44
CA ASN A 232 -13.39 5.76 -17.83
C ASN A 232 -13.24 4.49 -18.69
N GLU A 233 -13.70 4.52 -19.93
CA GLU A 233 -13.70 3.37 -20.86
C GLU A 233 -12.29 2.95 -21.35
N THR A 234 -11.23 3.27 -20.59
CA THR A 234 -9.87 2.83 -20.91
C THR A 234 -9.78 1.32 -20.68
N SER A 235 -9.52 0.58 -21.75
CA SER A 235 -9.50 -0.89 -21.78
C SER A 235 -8.18 -1.50 -21.29
N THR A 236 -7.18 -0.68 -21.02
CA THR A 236 -5.86 -1.10 -20.58
C THR A 236 -5.59 -0.60 -19.17
N ILE A 237 -5.29 -1.51 -18.25
CA ILE A 237 -4.52 -1.19 -17.04
C ILE A 237 -3.30 -0.39 -17.53
N PRO A 238 -2.96 0.78 -16.96
CA PRO A 238 -1.73 1.46 -17.34
C PRO A 238 -0.55 0.65 -16.79
N THR A 239 -0.23 -0.43 -17.49
CA THR A 239 0.86 -1.34 -17.18
C THR A 239 2.19 -0.61 -17.21
N ASP A 240 2.27 0.45 -18.02
CA ASP A 240 3.45 1.32 -18.10
C ASP A 240 3.63 2.12 -16.80
N GLU A 241 2.57 2.68 -16.22
CA GLU A 241 2.65 3.42 -14.94
C GLU A 241 2.98 2.49 -13.75
N VAL A 242 2.45 1.27 -13.75
CA VAL A 242 2.77 0.24 -12.74
C VAL A 242 4.21 -0.26 -12.90
N LEU A 243 4.72 -0.37 -14.13
CA LEU A 243 6.12 -0.71 -14.40
C LEU A 243 7.06 0.42 -13.95
N HIS A 244 6.69 1.68 -14.18
CA HIS A 244 7.38 2.86 -13.65
C HIS A 244 7.44 2.83 -12.11
N LEU A 245 6.33 2.48 -11.44
CA LEU A 245 6.31 2.29 -9.98
C LEU A 245 7.24 1.15 -9.52
N TRP A 246 7.38 0.08 -10.31
CA TRP A 246 8.28 -1.03 -10.00
C TRP A 246 9.77 -0.66 -10.18
N ILE A 247 10.08 0.19 -11.17
CA ILE A 247 11.42 0.76 -11.37
C ILE A 247 11.75 1.70 -10.20
N VAL A 248 10.82 2.59 -9.82
CA VAL A 248 10.94 3.46 -8.64
C VAL A 248 11.11 2.62 -7.36
N TYR A 249 10.39 1.52 -7.21
CA TYR A 249 10.55 0.58 -6.09
C TYR A 249 11.92 -0.08 -6.06
N THR A 250 12.41 -0.55 -7.21
CA THR A 250 13.74 -1.17 -7.33
C THR A 250 14.83 -0.16 -6.98
N MET A 251 14.64 1.09 -7.39
CA MET A 251 15.56 2.20 -7.12
C MET A 251 15.49 2.68 -5.67
N GLY A 252 14.30 2.84 -5.08
CA GLY A 252 14.12 3.18 -3.66
C GLY A 252 14.68 2.10 -2.75
N SER A 253 14.52 0.82 -3.12
CA SER A 253 15.15 -0.32 -2.44
C SER A 253 16.67 -0.25 -2.51
N LEU A 254 17.24 0.15 -3.65
CA LEU A 254 18.67 0.40 -3.82
C LEU A 254 19.16 1.57 -2.94
N PHE A 255 18.40 2.66 -2.85
CA PHE A 255 18.70 3.80 -1.98
C PHE A 255 18.57 3.47 -0.49
N TYR A 256 17.58 2.66 -0.10
CA TYR A 256 17.42 2.19 1.27
C TYR A 256 18.57 1.25 1.67
N VAL A 257 18.99 0.37 0.77
CA VAL A 257 20.15 -0.50 0.99
C VAL A 257 21.44 0.32 1.11
N THR A 258 21.66 1.35 0.29
CA THR A 258 22.84 2.21 0.44
C THR A 258 22.79 3.03 1.74
N PHE A 259 21.62 3.52 2.15
CA PHE A 259 21.41 4.24 3.41
C PHE A 259 21.61 3.34 4.64
N GLU A 260 21.07 2.13 4.65
CA GLU A 260 21.32 1.13 5.69
C GLU A 260 22.80 0.73 5.71
N ILE A 261 23.48 0.66 4.56
CA ILE A 261 24.91 0.37 4.49
C ILE A 261 25.78 1.52 5.04
N GLU A 262 25.40 2.79 4.82
CA GLU A 262 26.02 3.95 5.47
C GLU A 262 25.75 3.98 6.98
N SER A 263 24.55 3.58 7.38
CA SER A 263 24.13 3.41 8.78
C SER A 263 24.86 2.23 9.44
N PHE A 264 25.21 1.18 8.69
CA PHE A 264 26.11 0.10 9.13
C PHE A 264 27.57 0.58 9.26
N GLY A 265 27.92 1.73 8.68
CA GLY A 265 29.09 2.51 9.06
C GLY A 265 29.10 2.87 10.55
N MET A 266 27.91 3.10 11.15
CA MET A 266 27.68 3.23 12.61
C MET A 266 27.53 1.88 13.34
N ILE A 267 27.94 0.76 12.75
CA ILE A 267 28.35 -0.42 13.54
C ILE A 267 29.75 -0.16 14.09
N THR A 268 29.85 0.88 14.93
CA THR A 268 30.93 1.07 15.89
C THR A 268 30.81 0.06 17.04
N LYS A 269 29.63 -0.57 17.24
CA LYS A 269 29.44 -1.61 18.26
C LYS A 269 29.92 -3.00 17.84
N ASN A 270 29.52 -3.55 16.68
CA ASN A 270 29.97 -4.89 16.28
C ASN A 270 31.39 -4.92 15.67
N LYS A 271 31.89 -3.80 15.11
CA LYS A 271 33.32 -3.68 14.72
C LYS A 271 34.27 -3.79 15.91
N CYS A 272 33.83 -3.33 17.09
CA CYS A 272 34.58 -3.42 18.34
C CYS A 272 34.55 -4.85 18.95
N LEU A 273 33.54 -5.65 18.62
CA LEU A 273 33.38 -7.03 19.12
C LEU A 273 34.42 -8.01 18.53
N ILE A 274 34.98 -7.71 17.36
CA ILE A 274 35.89 -8.59 16.61
C ILE A 274 37.34 -8.05 16.60
N SER A 275 37.58 -6.85 17.15
CA SER A 275 38.88 -6.18 17.12
C SER A 275 39.54 -6.13 18.49
N HIS A 276 40.87 -6.02 18.51
CA HIS A 276 41.62 -5.77 19.73
C HIS A 276 41.31 -4.36 20.26
N ILE A 277 40.83 -4.28 21.49
CA ILE A 277 40.60 -3.01 22.20
C ILE A 277 41.94 -2.56 22.80
N THR A 278 42.47 -1.44 22.33
CA THR A 278 43.61 -0.76 22.96
C THR A 278 43.12 0.37 23.86
N MET A 279 43.55 0.33 25.13
CA MET A 279 43.29 1.37 26.12
C MET A 279 44.37 2.44 26.01
N ILE A 280 43.98 3.68 25.72
CA ILE A 280 44.90 4.83 25.73
C ILE A 280 44.57 5.69 26.95
N TYR A 281 45.61 6.00 27.74
CA TYR A 281 45.52 6.88 28.90
C TYR A 281 46.03 8.28 28.51
N GLU A 282 45.10 9.22 28.35
CA GLU A 282 45.43 10.62 28.07
C GLU A 282 44.61 11.51 29.02
N ASN A 283 45.28 12.40 29.78
CA ASN A 283 44.64 13.32 30.73
C ASN A 283 43.67 12.67 31.75
N SER A 284 44.03 11.51 32.31
CA SER A 284 43.22 10.78 33.31
C SER A 284 41.84 10.32 32.82
N LYS A 285 41.61 10.28 31.49
CA LYS A 285 40.41 9.71 30.88
C LYS A 285 40.77 8.44 30.11
N ASN A 286 39.94 7.41 30.24
CA ASN A 286 40.11 6.13 29.54
C ASN A 286 39.39 6.19 28.20
N PHE A 287 40.13 6.18 27.10
CA PHE A 287 39.56 6.06 25.76
C PHE A 287 39.84 4.65 25.21
N CYS A 288 38.78 3.97 24.74
CA CYS A 288 38.90 2.69 24.02
C CYS A 288 38.92 2.98 22.52
N ILE A 289 40.02 2.65 21.84
CA ILE A 289 40.09 2.72 20.38
C ILE A 289 40.00 1.30 19.82
N CYS A 290 39.01 1.10 18.96
CA CYS A 290 38.86 -0.09 18.14
C CYS A 290 39.82 0.02 16.96
N MET A 291 41.00 -0.61 17.05
CA MET A 291 41.94 -0.63 15.93
C MET A 291 41.62 -1.80 14.99
N ASN A 292 41.32 -1.47 13.74
CA ASN A 292 40.81 -2.41 12.74
C ASN A 292 41.96 -3.21 12.08
N TYR A 293 42.73 -3.96 12.87
CA TYR A 293 43.88 -4.73 12.37
C TYR A 293 43.53 -6.15 11.91
N HIS A 294 42.30 -6.62 12.11
CA HIS A 294 41.94 -7.97 11.73
C HIS A 294 41.78 -8.07 10.19
N PRO A 295 42.51 -8.98 9.51
CA PRO A 295 42.44 -9.13 8.05
C PRO A 295 41.01 -9.34 7.52
N LEU A 296 40.17 -10.06 8.27
CA LEU A 296 38.74 -10.24 7.93
C LEU A 296 37.97 -8.92 7.89
N GLY A 297 38.19 -8.02 8.85
CA GLY A 297 37.49 -6.73 8.90
C GLY A 297 37.85 -5.85 7.71
N ASN A 298 39.13 -5.85 7.33
CA ASN A 298 39.58 -5.16 6.12
C ASN A 298 39.06 -5.81 4.84
N GLY A 299 38.99 -7.14 4.80
CA GLY A 299 38.40 -7.91 3.69
C GLY A 299 36.93 -7.58 3.46
N ILE A 300 36.13 -7.56 4.53
CA ILE A 300 34.71 -7.18 4.48
C ILE A 300 34.55 -5.73 4.01
N ALA A 301 35.36 -4.81 4.53
CA ALA A 301 35.31 -3.40 4.12
C ALA A 301 35.65 -3.21 2.64
N ASN A 302 36.68 -3.91 2.14
CA ASN A 302 37.05 -3.85 0.72
C ASN A 302 36.00 -4.49 -0.19
N PHE A 303 35.45 -5.65 0.20
CA PHE A 303 34.35 -6.30 -0.51
C PHE A 303 33.14 -5.37 -0.63
N GLN A 304 32.78 -4.68 0.45
CA GLN A 304 31.68 -3.72 0.49
C GLN A 304 31.92 -2.55 -0.49
N VAL A 305 33.13 -1.99 -0.54
CA VAL A 305 33.47 -0.92 -1.47
C VAL A 305 33.34 -1.40 -2.93
N VAL A 306 33.84 -2.59 -3.25
CA VAL A 306 33.75 -3.18 -4.59
C VAL A 306 32.30 -3.43 -4.97
N PHE A 307 31.50 -4.00 -4.07
CA PHE A 307 30.08 -4.26 -4.29
C PHE A 307 29.30 -2.97 -4.57
N ASN A 308 29.53 -1.90 -3.79
CA ASN A 308 28.90 -0.60 -4.02
C ASN A 308 29.32 0.03 -5.36
N LEU A 309 30.58 -0.14 -5.77
CA LEU A 309 31.04 0.32 -7.09
C LEU A 309 30.32 -0.42 -8.23
N ILE A 310 30.09 -1.74 -8.07
CA ILE A 310 29.32 -2.53 -9.06
C ILE A 310 27.88 -2.03 -9.14
N LEU A 311 27.21 -1.80 -8.00
CA LEU A 311 25.85 -1.26 -7.99
C LEU A 311 25.76 0.10 -8.67
N TYR A 312 26.71 1.01 -8.37
CA TYR A 312 26.77 2.33 -9.00
C TYR A 312 26.89 2.21 -10.53
N ILE A 313 27.77 1.33 -11.02
CA ILE A 313 27.95 1.09 -12.47
C ILE A 313 26.67 0.52 -13.09
N MET A 314 26.02 -0.44 -12.44
CA MET A 314 24.75 -1.02 -12.89
C MET A 314 23.65 0.03 -13.01
N THR A 315 23.53 0.92 -12.03
CA THR A 315 22.56 2.02 -12.06
C THR A 315 22.85 2.99 -13.21
N CYS A 316 24.12 3.33 -13.47
CA CYS A 316 24.49 4.14 -14.64
C CYS A 316 24.12 3.47 -15.97
N ILE A 317 24.24 2.14 -16.07
CA ILE A 317 23.81 1.40 -17.27
C ILE A 317 22.30 1.47 -17.45
N LEU A 318 21.51 1.28 -16.37
CA LEU A 318 20.05 1.39 -16.44
C LEU A 318 19.59 2.79 -16.85
N ILE A 319 20.18 3.83 -16.24
CA ILE A 319 19.97 5.24 -16.64
C ILE A 319 20.22 5.42 -18.14
N PHE A 320 21.32 4.86 -18.64
CA PHE A 320 21.69 4.98 -20.04
C PHE A 320 20.70 4.25 -20.97
N LEU A 321 20.24 3.06 -20.58
CA LEU A 321 19.26 2.29 -21.37
C LEU A 321 17.91 3.03 -21.48
N GLU A 322 17.51 3.73 -20.42
CA GLU A 322 16.23 4.45 -20.37
C GLU A 322 16.32 5.91 -20.85
N TRP A 323 17.52 6.43 -21.14
CA TRP A 323 17.76 7.84 -21.46
C TRP A 323 16.91 8.39 -22.62
N ASN A 324 16.53 7.52 -23.58
CA ASN A 324 15.79 7.92 -24.78
C ASN A 324 14.27 7.69 -24.68
N ILE A 325 13.77 7.17 -23.56
CA ILE A 325 12.34 6.97 -23.35
C ILE A 325 11.71 8.30 -22.94
N LYS A 326 10.69 8.77 -23.67
CA LYS A 326 10.11 10.10 -23.45
C LYS A 326 9.36 10.18 -22.13
N GLU A 327 8.71 9.08 -21.79
CA GLU A 327 7.87 8.90 -20.60
C GLU A 327 8.71 8.97 -19.31
N SER A 328 9.95 8.44 -19.32
CA SER A 328 10.85 8.45 -18.16
C SER A 328 11.80 9.64 -18.11
N PHE A 329 11.73 10.59 -19.05
CA PHE A 329 12.72 11.64 -19.22
C PHE A 329 12.99 12.46 -17.94
N HIS A 330 11.92 12.83 -17.23
CA HIS A 330 12.03 13.62 -16.00
C HIS A 330 12.61 12.81 -14.84
N ASP A 331 12.20 11.55 -14.72
CA ASP A 331 12.66 10.63 -13.68
C ASP A 331 14.14 10.30 -13.85
N ILE A 332 14.58 10.01 -15.09
CA ILE A 332 15.98 9.72 -15.42
C ILE A 332 16.87 10.92 -15.15
N ARG A 333 16.42 12.14 -15.42
CA ARG A 333 17.17 13.36 -15.13
C ARG A 333 17.31 13.58 -13.63
N ALA A 334 16.23 13.43 -12.86
CA ALA A 334 16.26 13.50 -11.41
C ALA A 334 17.23 12.47 -10.81
N LEU A 335 17.13 11.23 -11.27
CA LEU A 335 18.03 10.15 -10.85
C LEU A 335 19.49 10.46 -11.17
N THR A 336 19.77 10.99 -12.36
CA THR A 336 21.13 11.37 -12.77
C THR A 336 21.71 12.45 -11.86
N VAL A 337 20.91 13.43 -11.43
CA VAL A 337 21.34 14.47 -10.49
C VAL A 337 21.70 13.85 -9.13
N ILE A 338 20.83 12.98 -8.61
CA ILE A 338 21.08 12.29 -7.33
C ILE A 338 22.37 11.45 -7.41
N MET A 339 22.54 10.68 -8.47
CA MET A 339 23.73 9.88 -8.72
C MET A 339 25.01 10.73 -8.79
N CYS A 340 24.95 11.89 -9.43
CA CYS A 340 26.07 12.84 -9.47
C CYS A 340 26.43 13.36 -8.06
N ILE A 341 25.43 13.74 -7.25
CA ILE A 341 25.64 14.23 -5.88
C ILE A 341 26.26 13.13 -5.02
N ASP A 342 25.75 11.90 -5.10
CA ASP A 342 26.28 10.76 -4.35
C ASP A 342 27.70 10.42 -4.79
N GLY A 343 27.99 10.47 -6.10
CA GLY A 343 29.34 10.28 -6.65
C GLY A 343 30.36 11.31 -6.14
N ILE A 344 29.99 12.61 -6.17
CA ILE A 344 30.83 13.70 -5.65
C ILE A 344 31.05 13.53 -4.14
N SER A 345 30.01 13.17 -3.41
CA SER A 345 30.05 12.94 -1.96
C SER A 345 31.01 11.83 -1.59
N GLN A 346 30.92 10.69 -2.28
CA GLN A 346 31.81 9.55 -2.08
C GLN A 346 33.27 9.90 -2.40
N PHE A 347 33.50 10.70 -3.45
CA PHE A 347 34.82 11.20 -3.81
C PHE A 347 35.40 12.10 -2.71
N LEU A 348 34.62 13.06 -2.21
CA LEU A 348 35.05 13.95 -1.12
C LEU A 348 35.38 13.18 0.17
N LEU A 349 34.56 12.20 0.55
CA LEU A 349 34.82 11.35 1.71
C LEU A 349 36.08 10.49 1.52
N SER A 350 36.35 10.05 0.29
CA SER A 350 37.56 9.31 -0.05
C SER A 350 38.81 10.18 0.11
N ILE A 351 38.77 11.45 -0.31
CA ILE A 351 39.89 12.40 -0.13
C ILE A 351 40.26 12.50 1.35
N ILE A 352 39.30 12.65 2.26
CA ILE A 352 39.56 12.79 3.70
C ILE A 352 40.33 11.59 4.26
N LYS A 353 40.09 10.37 3.74
CA LYS A 353 40.83 9.18 4.16
C LYS A 353 42.31 9.20 3.75
N PHE A 354 42.65 9.89 2.67
CA PHE A 354 44.03 10.04 2.20
C PHE A 354 44.77 11.23 2.82
N VAL A 355 44.05 12.18 3.45
CA VAL A 355 44.67 13.29 4.17
C VAL A 355 45.16 12.79 5.55
N PRO A 356 46.47 12.90 5.86
CA PRO A 356 47.00 12.48 7.15
C PRO A 356 46.62 13.47 8.26
N ILE A 357 45.42 13.32 8.81
CA ILE A 357 44.94 14.12 9.94
C ILE A 357 45.31 13.39 11.24
N ASN A 358 46.39 13.84 11.88
CA ASN A 358 46.90 13.21 13.11
C ASN A 358 45.98 13.40 14.33
N ASN A 359 45.14 14.45 14.34
CA ASN A 359 44.19 14.70 15.42
C ASN A 359 42.87 13.98 15.14
N PHE A 360 42.60 12.92 15.91
CA PHE A 360 41.39 12.11 15.81
C PHE A 360 40.09 12.94 15.93
N VAL A 361 40.03 13.86 16.90
CA VAL A 361 38.83 14.70 17.10
C VAL A 361 38.60 15.56 15.86
N THR A 362 39.66 16.19 15.34
CA THR A 362 39.58 17.00 14.10
C THR A 362 39.14 16.17 12.91
N TYR A 363 39.65 14.93 12.75
CA TYR A 363 39.26 14.02 11.69
C TYR A 363 37.75 13.71 11.71
N TYR A 364 37.23 13.27 12.85
CA TYR A 364 35.81 12.89 12.97
C TYR A 364 34.87 14.08 12.89
N VAL A 365 35.20 15.23 13.50
CA VAL A 365 34.40 16.45 13.39
C VAL A 365 34.33 16.93 11.94
N SER A 366 35.45 16.85 11.21
CA SER A 366 35.49 17.22 9.79
C SER A 366 34.61 16.30 8.94
N MET A 367 34.69 14.97 9.16
CA MET A 367 33.83 13.98 8.51
C MET A 367 32.34 14.24 8.79
N ILE A 368 31.95 14.42 10.06
CA ILE A 368 30.55 14.66 10.46
C ILE A 368 30.01 15.94 9.81
N ASN A 369 30.82 17.01 9.79
CA ASN A 369 30.40 18.29 9.18
C ASN A 369 30.20 18.17 7.67
N ILE A 370 31.08 17.44 6.98
CA ILE A 370 30.97 17.20 5.54
C ILE A 370 29.74 16.35 5.25
N PHE A 371 29.54 15.26 6.00
CA PHE A 371 28.36 14.41 5.88
C PHE A 371 27.06 15.18 6.10
N ARG A 372 26.99 16.01 7.16
CA ARG A 372 25.82 16.85 7.44
C ARG A 372 25.53 17.83 6.31
N LYS A 373 26.58 18.42 5.72
CA LYS A 373 26.44 19.37 4.61
C LYS A 373 25.93 18.69 3.34
N ILE A 374 26.49 17.52 3.02
CA ILE A 374 26.04 16.68 1.89
C ILE A 374 24.57 16.30 2.07
N LYS A 375 24.20 15.81 3.26
CA LYS A 375 22.82 15.43 3.57
C LYS A 375 21.85 16.59 3.35
N ASN A 376 22.19 17.78 3.83
CA ASN A 376 21.34 18.95 3.65
C ASN A 376 21.16 19.34 2.18
N ILE A 377 22.25 19.31 1.39
CA ILE A 377 22.20 19.60 -0.06
C ILE A 377 21.32 18.57 -0.77
N LYS A 378 21.49 17.28 -0.44
CA LYS A 378 20.69 16.20 -1.03
C LYS A 378 19.20 16.39 -0.73
N THR A 379 18.85 16.65 0.53
CA THR A 379 17.45 16.89 0.93
C THR A 379 16.87 18.14 0.24
N GLU A 380 17.63 19.22 0.08
CA GLU A 380 17.17 20.43 -0.61
C GLU A 380 16.88 20.15 -2.10
N GLU A 381 17.78 19.45 -2.78
CA GLU A 381 17.58 19.07 -4.18
C GLU A 381 16.43 18.08 -4.38
N GLU A 382 16.27 17.10 -3.50
CA GLU A 382 15.12 16.19 -3.50
C GLU A 382 13.80 16.96 -3.40
N GLN A 383 13.72 17.96 -2.51
CA GLN A 383 12.53 18.81 -2.39
C GLN A 383 12.28 19.66 -3.64
N ASN A 384 13.34 20.17 -4.28
CA ASN A 384 13.21 20.92 -5.53
C ASN A 384 12.71 20.03 -6.68
N ILE A 385 13.26 18.82 -6.82
CA ILE A 385 12.84 17.83 -7.81
C ILE A 385 11.36 17.47 -7.60
N ILE A 386 10.96 17.19 -6.35
CA ILE A 386 9.55 16.88 -6.03
C ILE A 386 8.64 18.05 -6.43
N LYS A 387 9.04 19.29 -6.11
CA LYS A 387 8.27 20.48 -6.45
C LYS A 387 8.13 20.67 -7.97
N ASP A 388 9.19 20.45 -8.73
CA ASP A 388 9.18 20.55 -10.19
C ASP A 388 8.32 19.45 -10.83
N LEU A 389 8.37 18.22 -10.31
CA LEU A 389 7.51 17.12 -10.75
C LEU A 389 6.03 17.41 -10.48
N LEU A 390 5.71 17.96 -9.29
CA LEU A 390 4.35 18.35 -8.94
C LEU A 390 3.85 19.50 -9.83
N ALA A 391 4.70 20.50 -10.11
CA ALA A 391 4.36 21.61 -11.00
C ALA A 391 4.12 21.14 -12.45
N TYR A 392 4.95 20.23 -12.95
CA TYR A 392 4.77 19.64 -14.27
C TYR A 392 3.44 18.90 -14.37
N ASN A 393 3.14 18.03 -13.41
CA ASN A 393 1.90 17.25 -13.40
C ASN A 393 0.66 18.15 -13.36
N ASN A 394 0.68 19.21 -12.56
CA ASN A 394 -0.41 20.18 -12.50
C ASN A 394 -0.64 20.88 -13.86
N ILE A 395 0.42 21.17 -14.61
CA ILE A 395 0.33 21.77 -15.95
C ILE A 395 -0.25 20.78 -16.97
N THR A 396 0.12 19.50 -16.88
CA THR A 396 -0.38 18.45 -17.78
C THR A 396 -1.88 18.21 -17.55
N THR A 397 -2.33 18.16 -16.29
CA THR A 397 -3.76 18.06 -15.94
C THR A 397 -4.57 19.27 -16.41
N VAL A 398 -4.02 20.49 -16.30
CA VAL A 398 -4.69 21.71 -16.80
C VAL A 398 -4.81 21.67 -18.33
N LYS A 399 -3.73 21.31 -19.04
CA LYS A 399 -3.75 21.19 -20.50
C LYS A 399 -4.70 20.10 -21.01
N GLU A 400 -4.82 18.96 -20.34
CA GLU A 400 -5.80 17.93 -20.70
C GLU A 400 -7.25 18.37 -20.44
N SER A 401 -7.50 19.14 -19.37
CA SER A 401 -8.82 19.73 -19.11
C SER A 401 -9.20 20.83 -20.13
N ASP A 402 -8.22 21.61 -20.60
CA ASP A 402 -8.43 22.64 -21.62
C ASP A 402 -8.60 22.03 -23.03
N ILE A 403 -7.96 20.89 -23.31
CA ILE A 403 -8.17 20.15 -24.55
C ILE A 403 -9.56 19.49 -24.56
N LYS A 404 -10.03 18.94 -23.43
CA LYS A 404 -11.39 18.37 -23.30
C LYS A 404 -12.50 19.44 -23.27
N SER A 405 -12.22 20.69 -22.88
CA SER A 405 -13.21 21.78 -22.91
C SER A 405 -13.36 22.45 -24.28
N SER A 406 -12.45 22.19 -25.24
CA SER A 406 -12.49 22.78 -26.58
C SER A 406 -13.45 22.11 -27.60
N THR A 407 -14.13 21.02 -27.23
CA THR A 407 -15.01 20.25 -28.14
C THR A 407 -16.49 20.21 -27.77
N TYR A 408 -16.98 21.11 -26.92
CA TYR A 408 -18.42 21.33 -26.76
C TYR A 408 -18.78 22.81 -26.66
N SER A 409 -18.90 23.46 -27.82
CA SER A 409 -19.75 24.63 -27.97
C SER A 409 -20.96 24.24 -28.82
N THR A 410 -22.12 24.05 -28.19
CA THR A 410 -23.38 24.61 -28.68
C THR A 410 -24.49 24.54 -27.62
N LYS A 411 -24.99 25.73 -27.26
CA LYS A 411 -26.38 26.06 -26.91
C LYS A 411 -27.04 25.42 -25.67
N GLY A 412 -27.12 26.24 -24.61
CA GLY A 412 -28.36 26.97 -24.34
C GLY A 412 -29.19 26.54 -23.12
N ALA A 413 -29.50 27.54 -22.29
CA ALA A 413 -30.48 27.58 -21.20
C ALA A 413 -30.06 26.82 -19.90
N LEU A 414 -30.20 27.33 -18.68
CA LEU A 414 -31.11 28.37 -18.18
C LEU A 414 -30.53 29.00 -16.89
N ASN A 415 -30.82 30.27 -16.71
CA ASN A 415 -30.60 31.07 -15.50
C ASN A 415 -31.30 30.53 -14.24
N SER A 416 -30.85 31.08 -13.10
CA SER A 416 -31.50 31.20 -11.78
C SER A 416 -31.26 30.05 -10.78
N TYR A 417 -30.46 30.29 -9.73
CA TYR A 417 -30.90 30.88 -8.46
C TYR A 417 -29.69 31.04 -7.52
N ILE A 418 -29.37 32.30 -7.21
CA ILE A 418 -28.69 32.68 -5.97
C ILE A 418 -29.82 33.05 -5.01
N THR A 419 -29.94 32.36 -3.86
CA THR A 419 -30.25 32.97 -2.56
C THR A 419 -30.35 31.95 -1.43
N THR A 420 -29.81 32.35 -0.27
CA THR A 420 -30.17 32.00 1.11
C THR A 420 -29.83 30.60 1.66
N ILE A 421 -28.69 30.55 2.37
CA ILE A 421 -28.45 29.64 3.51
C ILE A 421 -28.80 30.42 4.79
N PRO A 422 -29.72 29.96 5.65
CA PRO A 422 -29.75 30.35 7.04
C PRO A 422 -29.10 29.27 7.92
N GLU A 423 -28.28 29.75 8.84
CA GLU A 423 -27.79 29.04 10.02
C GLU A 423 -28.92 28.29 10.73
N ARG A 424 -28.65 27.05 11.15
CA ARG A 424 -29.28 26.47 12.34
C ARG A 424 -28.29 25.66 13.16
N ASN A 425 -28.16 26.11 14.39
CA ASN A 425 -27.78 25.34 15.57
C ASN A 425 -28.56 24.03 15.64
N PHE A 426 -27.86 22.91 15.80
CA PHE A 426 -28.02 21.98 16.91
C PHE A 426 -26.76 21.11 17.06
#